data_AF-A0A3M1Q6W8-F1
#
_entry.id   AF-A0A3M1Q6W8-F1
#
_cell.length_a   1.000
_cell.length_b   1.000
_cell.length_c   1.000
_cell.angle_alpha   90.00
_cell.angle_beta   90.00
_cell.angle_gamma   90.00
#
_symmetry.space_group_name_H-M   'P 1'
#
loop_
_entity.id
_entity.type
_entity.pdbx_description
1 polymer ?
#
loop_
_entity_poly.entity_id
_entity_poly.type
_entity_poly.pdbx_seq_one_letter_code
_entity_poly.pdbx_strand_id
1 'polypeptide(L)'
;MRRLIALLTVSAFLSPVAAGQESDLTLLLRGVNEIAAPGVPGPLVALSPEAFVVFTAPADAGIHEPVVVAARADRGRVVAFGHTGYFGAAALAYGDTGALVRNAVEWASGSNTRRDGRIVVCGLDDLAALLREAGWAVTTCRSLVKIDSLDDVDVVCVGSHGLRSDD
;
A
#
# COMPACT_ATOMS: atom_id res chain seq x y z
N MET A 1 25.86 -9.23 57.80
CA MET A 1 25.61 -8.17 56.80
C MET A 1 25.10 -8.82 55.51
N ARG A 2 23.81 -8.67 55.18
CA ARG A 2 23.21 -9.16 53.92
C ARG A 2 22.99 -7.96 53.01
N ARG A 3 23.67 -7.90 51.87
CA ARG A 3 23.47 -6.86 50.85
C ARG A 3 22.32 -7.30 49.94
N LEU A 4 21.22 -6.53 49.93
CA LEU A 4 20.16 -6.65 48.93
C LEU A 4 20.65 -6.01 47.62
N ILE A 5 20.64 -6.77 46.52
CA ILE A 5 20.83 -6.26 45.16
C ILE A 5 19.42 -6.09 44.59
N ALA A 6 19.01 -4.84 44.34
CA ALA A 6 17.76 -4.54 43.66
C ALA A 6 17.98 -4.66 42.15
N LEU A 7 17.28 -5.61 41.53
CA LEU A 7 17.27 -5.80 40.07
C LEU A 7 16.25 -4.81 39.48
N LEU A 8 16.74 -3.78 38.79
CA LEU A 8 15.90 -2.87 38.01
C LEU A 8 15.63 -3.51 36.65
N THR A 9 14.45 -4.11 36.47
CA THR A 9 13.95 -4.51 35.15
C THR A 9 13.45 -3.27 34.43
N VAL A 10 14.23 -2.77 33.47
CA VAL A 10 13.78 -1.77 32.49
C VAL A 10 12.80 -2.46 31.55
N SER A 11 11.51 -2.28 31.77
CA SER A 11 10.48 -2.77 30.85
C SER A 11 10.39 -1.77 29.69
N ALA A 12 10.94 -2.12 28.53
CA ALA A 12 10.79 -1.32 27.32
C ALA A 12 9.31 -1.32 26.92
N PHE A 13 8.66 -0.15 26.96
CA PHE A 13 7.33 0.05 26.41
C PHE A 13 7.45 0.04 24.88
N LEU A 14 7.37 -1.13 24.25
CA LEU A 14 7.15 -1.21 22.81
C LEU A 14 5.78 -0.58 22.52
N SER A 15 5.77 0.51 21.75
CA SER A 15 4.53 1.14 21.33
C SER A 15 3.79 0.21 20.36
N PRO A 16 2.48 -0.06 20.58
CA PRO A 16 1.70 -0.96 19.73
C PRO A 16 1.64 -0.52 18.26
N VAL A 17 1.86 0.78 17.99
CA VAL A 17 1.95 1.34 16.64
C VAL A 17 3.12 0.73 15.85
N ALA A 18 4.31 0.66 16.45
CA ALA A 18 5.50 0.14 15.77
C ALA A 18 5.36 -1.37 15.47
N ALA A 19 4.80 -2.14 16.41
CA ALA A 19 4.54 -3.56 16.21
C ALA A 19 3.48 -3.81 15.12
N GLY A 20 2.44 -2.96 15.05
CA GLY A 20 1.43 -3.00 13.99
C GLY A 20 2.03 -2.72 12.61
N GLN A 21 2.89 -1.69 12.51
CA GLN A 21 3.58 -1.32 11.26
C GLN A 21 4.52 -2.42 10.75
N GLU A 22 5.26 -3.09 11.64
CA GLU A 22 6.15 -4.21 11.25
C GLU A 22 5.36 -5.38 10.65
N SER A 23 4.21 -5.71 11.25
CA SER A 23 3.31 -6.74 10.72
C SER A 23 2.70 -6.37 9.36
N ASP A 24 2.37 -5.09 9.16
CA ASP A 24 1.85 -4.59 7.88
C ASP A 24 2.90 -4.62 6.79
N LEU A 25 4.12 -4.16 7.12
CA LEU A 25 5.23 -4.15 6.20
C LEU A 25 5.57 -5.57 5.75
N THR A 26 5.52 -6.54 6.66
CA THR A 26 5.72 -7.96 6.35
C THR A 26 4.67 -8.48 5.36
N LEU A 27 3.41 -8.09 5.53
CA LEU A 27 2.34 -8.47 4.61
C LEU A 27 2.52 -7.81 3.24
N LEU A 28 2.83 -6.51 3.20
CA LEU A 28 3.05 -5.76 1.97
C LEU A 28 4.25 -6.28 1.17
N LEU A 29 5.33 -6.66 1.84
CA LEU A 29 6.56 -7.17 1.23
C LEU A 29 6.59 -8.70 1.06
N ARG A 30 5.48 -9.39 1.34
CA ARG A 30 5.43 -10.86 1.25
C ARG A 30 5.75 -11.34 -0.17
N GLY A 31 6.94 -11.92 -0.34
CA GLY A 31 7.44 -12.39 -1.63
C GLY A 31 7.93 -11.26 -2.56
N VAL A 32 8.33 -10.10 -2.01
CA VAL A 32 8.79 -8.94 -2.76
C VAL A 32 10.24 -8.63 -2.40
N ASN A 33 11.13 -8.69 -3.39
CA ASN A 33 12.54 -8.31 -3.25
C ASN A 33 12.90 -7.14 -4.17
N GLU A 34 12.34 -7.12 -5.39
CA GLU A 34 12.59 -6.08 -6.38
C GLU A 34 11.31 -5.70 -7.13
N ILE A 35 11.24 -4.44 -7.54
CA ILE A 35 10.10 -3.91 -8.30
C ILE A 35 10.59 -3.04 -9.47
N ALA A 36 9.70 -2.79 -10.42
CA ALA A 36 9.97 -1.96 -11.58
C ALA A 36 10.31 -0.50 -11.20
N ALA A 37 11.01 0.19 -12.10
CA ALA A 37 11.23 1.63 -12.03
C ALA A 37 10.66 2.27 -13.32
N PRO A 38 9.33 2.43 -13.43
CA PRO A 38 8.66 2.77 -14.69
C PRO A 38 8.79 4.25 -15.10
N GLY A 39 9.58 5.05 -14.37
CA GLY A 39 9.75 6.49 -14.62
C GLY A 39 10.31 7.20 -13.39
N VAL A 40 10.17 8.52 -13.37
CA VAL A 40 10.49 9.37 -12.21
C VAL A 40 9.24 9.43 -11.30
N PRO A 41 9.30 8.89 -10.08
CA PRO A 41 8.18 8.98 -9.15
C PRO A 41 7.90 10.44 -8.74
N GLY A 42 6.62 10.78 -8.60
CA GLY A 42 6.20 11.97 -7.88
C GLY A 42 6.50 11.85 -6.38
N PRO A 43 6.63 12.98 -5.67
CA PRO A 43 7.01 12.97 -4.27
C PRO A 43 5.94 12.29 -3.40
N LEU A 44 6.39 11.41 -2.51
CA LEU A 44 5.57 10.81 -1.45
C LEU A 44 6.08 11.24 -0.08
N VAL A 45 5.16 11.59 0.81
CA VAL A 45 5.52 11.97 2.19
C VAL A 45 4.57 11.28 3.17
N ALA A 46 5.13 10.50 4.09
CA ALA A 46 4.39 9.85 5.17
C ALA A 46 4.28 10.80 6.38
N LEU A 47 3.20 11.58 6.45
CA LEU A 47 3.04 12.65 7.45
C LEU A 47 2.30 12.24 8.73
N SER A 48 1.57 11.13 8.75
CA SER A 48 0.82 10.69 9.94
C SER A 48 1.64 9.70 10.80
N PRO A 49 1.37 9.60 12.11
CA PRO A 49 2.02 8.59 12.97
C PRO A 49 1.77 7.15 12.54
N GLU A 50 0.69 6.91 11.78
CA GLU A 50 0.32 5.60 11.25
C GLU A 50 0.79 5.37 9.80
N ALA A 51 1.42 6.38 9.18
CA ALA A 51 2.03 6.26 7.86
C ALA A 51 3.45 5.71 7.96
N PHE A 52 3.84 4.90 6.99
CA PHE A 52 5.16 4.28 6.91
C PHE A 52 5.58 4.08 5.46
N VAL A 53 6.89 4.01 5.25
CA VAL A 53 7.49 3.76 3.94
C VAL A 53 7.54 2.25 3.70
N VAL A 54 7.06 1.82 2.53
CA VAL A 54 7.06 0.40 2.11
C VAL A 54 8.27 0.10 1.24
N PHE A 55 8.55 0.99 0.28
CA PHE A 55 9.66 0.82 -0.66
C PHE A 55 10.33 2.17 -0.92
N THR A 56 11.67 2.15 -1.02
CA THR A 56 12.47 3.32 -1.41
C THR A 56 13.24 3.04 -2.69
N ALA A 57 13.57 4.08 -3.44
CA ALA A 57 14.47 4.01 -4.58
C ALA A 57 15.59 5.04 -4.44
N PRO A 58 16.77 4.79 -5.04
CA PRO A 58 17.81 5.79 -5.12
C PRO A 58 17.31 7.06 -5.82
N ALA A 59 17.63 8.20 -5.22
CA ALA A 59 17.52 9.53 -5.79
C ALA A 59 18.93 10.13 -5.95
N ASP A 60 19.01 11.45 -6.16
CA ASP A 60 20.30 12.13 -6.29
C ASP A 60 21.11 12.14 -4.98
N ALA A 61 22.43 12.28 -5.11
CA ALA A 61 23.38 12.46 -3.99
C ALA A 61 23.36 11.34 -2.93
N GLY A 62 23.03 10.10 -3.33
CA GLY A 62 23.01 8.94 -2.43
C GLY A 62 21.82 8.93 -1.46
N ILE A 63 20.81 9.77 -1.72
CA ILE A 63 19.57 9.80 -0.97
C ILE A 63 18.66 8.68 -1.49
N HIS A 64 17.87 8.08 -0.60
CA HIS A 64 16.79 7.18 -0.98
C HIS A 64 15.45 7.85 -0.69
N GLU A 65 14.57 7.89 -1.68
CA GLU A 65 13.26 8.49 -1.55
C GLU A 65 12.16 7.43 -1.55
N PRO A 66 11.06 7.64 -0.81
CA PRO A 66 9.93 6.74 -0.80
C PRO A 66 9.24 6.72 -2.17
N VAL A 67 9.06 5.51 -2.72
CA VAL A 67 8.32 5.28 -3.98
C VAL A 67 7.01 4.54 -3.75
N VAL A 68 6.87 3.90 -2.58
CA VAL A 68 5.61 3.35 -2.08
C VAL A 68 5.49 3.67 -0.59
N VAL A 69 4.36 4.25 -0.19
CA VAL A 69 4.01 4.50 1.21
C VAL A 69 2.65 3.90 1.52
N ALA A 70 2.44 3.56 2.79
CA ALA A 70 1.16 3.07 3.28
C ALA A 70 0.80 3.79 4.58
N ALA A 71 -0.50 3.87 4.87
CA ALA A 71 -1.00 4.44 6.11
C ALA A 71 -2.32 3.79 6.51
N ARG A 72 -2.54 3.64 7.82
CA ARG A 72 -3.89 3.53 8.34
C ARG A 72 -4.49 4.94 8.43
N ALA A 73 -5.77 5.04 8.08
CA ALA A 73 -6.54 6.27 8.09
C ALA A 73 -7.88 5.97 8.78
N ASP A 74 -7.91 6.22 10.09
CA ASP A 74 -8.99 5.79 10.99
C ASP A 74 -9.26 4.27 10.88
N ARG A 75 -10.43 3.89 10.35
CA ARG A 75 -10.82 2.50 10.12
C ARG A 75 -10.40 1.97 8.74
N GLY A 76 -9.87 2.84 7.89
CA GLY A 76 -9.42 2.55 6.54
C GLY A 76 -7.91 2.41 6.41
N ARG A 77 -7.48 2.12 5.18
CA ARG A 77 -6.09 1.88 4.80
C ARG A 77 -5.83 2.48 3.43
N VAL A 78 -4.64 3.05 3.24
CA VAL A 78 -4.23 3.67 1.97
C VAL A 78 -2.82 3.20 1.63
N VAL A 79 -2.62 2.84 0.36
CA VAL A 79 -1.29 2.62 -0.22
C VAL A 79 -1.13 3.55 -1.41
N ALA A 80 -0.05 4.31 -1.44
CA ALA A 80 0.26 5.24 -2.53
C ALA A 80 1.55 4.84 -3.22
N PHE A 81 1.50 4.82 -4.55
CA PHE A 81 2.65 4.62 -5.43
C PHE A 81 3.00 5.95 -6.07
N GLY A 82 4.29 6.28 -6.14
CA GLY A 82 4.74 7.58 -6.64
C GLY A 82 4.50 7.77 -8.15
N HIS A 83 4.14 6.71 -8.88
CA HIS A 83 3.95 6.78 -10.33
C HIS A 83 2.85 5.81 -10.80
N THR A 84 1.96 6.24 -11.70
CA THR A 84 0.91 5.34 -12.23
C THR A 84 1.47 4.24 -13.13
N GLY A 85 2.69 4.42 -13.67
CA GLY A 85 3.36 3.41 -14.50
C GLY A 85 3.64 2.08 -13.78
N TYR A 86 3.58 2.02 -12.44
CA TYR A 86 3.65 0.76 -11.70
C TYR A 86 2.50 -0.19 -12.05
N PHE A 87 1.39 0.35 -12.54
CA PHE A 87 0.17 -0.39 -12.84
C PHE A 87 0.04 -0.81 -14.31
N GLY A 88 1.03 -0.52 -15.15
CA GLY A 88 1.06 -0.96 -16.55
C GLY A 88 1.62 -2.38 -16.70
N ALA A 89 1.20 -3.10 -17.74
CA ALA A 89 1.52 -4.51 -17.94
C ALA A 89 3.02 -4.83 -17.86
N ALA A 90 3.87 -4.00 -18.46
CA ALA A 90 5.32 -4.19 -18.43
C ALA A 90 5.92 -4.09 -17.02
N ALA A 91 5.45 -3.12 -16.22
CA ALA A 91 5.90 -2.98 -14.84
C ALA A 91 5.38 -4.12 -13.96
N LEU A 92 4.11 -4.49 -14.11
CA LEU A 92 3.47 -5.57 -13.37
C LEU A 92 4.14 -6.93 -13.60
N ALA A 93 4.70 -7.15 -14.79
CA ALA A 93 5.43 -8.36 -15.17
C ALA A 93 6.93 -8.34 -14.77
N TYR A 94 7.46 -7.22 -14.30
CA TYR A 94 8.87 -7.09 -13.91
C TYR A 94 9.07 -7.39 -12.43
N GLY A 95 10.03 -8.27 -12.14
CA GLY A 95 10.40 -8.66 -10.77
C GLY A 95 9.18 -9.09 -9.97
N ASP A 96 9.04 -8.54 -8.77
CA ASP A 96 7.93 -8.83 -7.85
C ASP A 96 6.86 -7.72 -7.84
N THR A 97 6.83 -6.83 -8.83
CA THR A 97 5.92 -5.67 -8.87
C THR A 97 4.46 -6.09 -8.77
N GLY A 98 4.04 -7.09 -9.55
CA GLY A 98 2.68 -7.62 -9.48
C GLY A 98 2.35 -8.25 -8.12
N ALA A 99 3.33 -8.82 -7.41
CA ALA A 99 3.14 -9.33 -6.06
C ALA A 99 2.94 -8.20 -5.05
N LEU A 100 3.76 -7.15 -5.12
CA LEU A 100 3.60 -5.95 -4.28
C LEU A 100 2.22 -5.31 -4.47
N VAL A 101 1.76 -5.16 -5.71
CA VAL A 101 0.45 -4.57 -6.01
C VAL A 101 -0.69 -5.44 -5.47
N ARG A 102 -0.62 -6.76 -5.59
CA ARG A 102 -1.64 -7.66 -5.01
C ARG A 102 -1.63 -7.62 -3.48
N ASN A 103 -0.45 -7.59 -2.85
CA ASN A 103 -0.32 -7.46 -1.41
C ASN A 103 -0.86 -6.12 -0.92
N ALA A 104 -0.65 -5.03 -1.68
CA ALA A 104 -1.21 -3.72 -1.36
C ALA A 104 -2.74 -3.71 -1.38
N VAL A 105 -3.35 -4.36 -2.37
CA VAL A 105 -4.81 -4.52 -2.45
C VAL A 105 -5.35 -5.37 -1.31
N GLU A 106 -4.72 -6.52 -1.02
CA GLU A 106 -5.09 -7.39 0.11
C GLU A 106 -4.94 -6.66 1.45
N TRP A 107 -3.89 -5.86 1.61
CA TRP A 107 -3.70 -5.07 2.81
C TRP A 107 -4.76 -3.99 2.94
N ALA A 108 -5.06 -3.28 1.83
CA ALA A 108 -6.04 -2.20 1.80
C ALA A 108 -7.47 -2.69 2.06
N SER A 109 -7.82 -3.92 1.66
CA SER A 109 -9.13 -4.52 1.92
C SER A 109 -9.39 -4.83 3.41
N GLY A 110 -8.39 -4.64 4.27
CA GLY A 110 -8.55 -4.71 5.72
C GLY A 110 -8.81 -6.14 6.20
N SER A 111 -9.89 -6.32 6.97
CA SER A 111 -10.33 -7.64 7.44
C SER A 111 -11.15 -8.41 6.39
N ASN A 112 -11.51 -7.77 5.27
CA ASN A 112 -12.20 -8.46 4.19
C ASN A 112 -11.18 -9.12 3.26
N THR A 113 -10.76 -10.33 3.62
CA THR A 113 -9.85 -11.16 2.82
C THR A 113 -10.61 -12.14 1.92
N ARG A 114 -11.94 -12.04 1.84
CA ARG A 114 -12.72 -12.91 0.96
C ARG A 114 -12.48 -12.45 -0.48
N ARG A 115 -12.19 -13.39 -1.38
CA ARG A 115 -11.94 -13.10 -2.80
C ARG A 115 -13.20 -12.68 -3.57
N ASP A 116 -14.36 -12.64 -2.90
CA ASP A 116 -15.58 -11.98 -3.38
C ASP A 116 -15.63 -10.47 -3.04
N GLY A 117 -14.60 -9.95 -2.35
CA GLY A 117 -14.46 -8.53 -2.06
C GLY A 117 -14.46 -7.70 -3.34
N ARG A 118 -15.21 -6.59 -3.31
CA ARG A 118 -15.45 -5.74 -4.47
C ARG A 118 -14.37 -4.70 -4.60
N ILE A 119 -13.59 -4.84 -5.66
CA ILE A 119 -12.57 -3.88 -6.04
C ILE A 119 -13.09 -3.03 -7.19
N VAL A 120 -13.00 -1.71 -7.03
CA VAL A 120 -13.22 -0.79 -8.13
C VAL A 120 -11.88 -0.27 -8.65
N VAL A 121 -11.61 -0.46 -9.94
CA VAL A 121 -10.40 0.03 -10.60
C VAL A 121 -10.77 1.08 -11.64
N CYS A 122 -10.21 2.28 -11.52
CA CYS A 122 -10.56 3.41 -12.37
C CYS A 122 -9.41 3.83 -13.27
N GLY A 123 -9.57 3.61 -14.58
CA GLY A 123 -8.61 4.01 -15.61
C GLY A 123 -7.26 3.27 -15.58
N LEU A 124 -7.18 2.10 -14.95
CA LEU A 124 -5.96 1.27 -14.81
C LEU A 124 -6.25 -0.15 -15.31
N ASP A 125 -6.41 -0.31 -16.63
CA ASP A 125 -6.93 -1.55 -17.23
C ASP A 125 -6.03 -2.77 -16.97
N ASP A 126 -4.70 -2.59 -17.04
CA ASP A 126 -3.72 -3.66 -16.77
C ASP A 126 -3.77 -4.11 -15.30
N LEU A 127 -3.99 -3.18 -14.35
CA LEU A 127 -4.23 -3.51 -12.95
C LEU A 127 -5.52 -4.31 -12.79
N ALA A 128 -6.59 -3.91 -13.46
CA ALA A 128 -7.85 -4.63 -13.41
C ALA A 128 -7.71 -6.07 -13.96
N ALA A 129 -6.93 -6.26 -15.03
CA ALA A 129 -6.61 -7.58 -15.56
C ALA A 129 -5.85 -8.43 -14.54
N LEU A 130 -4.77 -7.90 -13.96
CA LEU A 130 -3.98 -8.58 -12.93
C LEU A 130 -4.83 -9.03 -11.73
N LEU A 131 -5.72 -8.18 -11.24
CA LEU A 131 -6.55 -8.49 -10.08
C LEU A 131 -7.62 -9.54 -10.41
N ARG A 132 -8.18 -9.52 -11.62
CA ARG A 132 -9.10 -10.58 -12.09
C ARG A 132 -8.39 -11.92 -12.23
N GLU A 133 -7.18 -11.94 -12.77
CA GLU A 133 -6.34 -13.14 -12.83
C GLU A 133 -6.01 -13.70 -11.44
N ALA A 134 -5.84 -12.81 -10.46
CA ALA A 134 -5.70 -13.16 -9.06
C ALA A 134 -7.03 -13.59 -8.38
N GLY A 135 -8.15 -13.59 -9.11
CA GLY A 135 -9.44 -14.08 -8.64
C GLY A 135 -10.28 -13.08 -7.86
N TRP A 136 -9.99 -11.78 -7.94
CA TRP A 136 -10.81 -10.73 -7.31
C TRP A 136 -12.03 -10.36 -8.18
N ALA A 137 -13.12 -9.96 -7.51
CA ALA A 137 -14.27 -9.35 -8.16
C ALA A 137 -13.98 -7.87 -8.51
N VAL A 138 -13.60 -7.61 -9.76
CA VAL A 138 -13.16 -6.28 -10.21
C VAL A 138 -14.21 -5.60 -11.10
N THR A 139 -14.73 -4.47 -10.63
CA THR A 139 -15.51 -3.52 -11.42
C THR A 139 -14.59 -2.43 -11.96
N THR A 140 -14.67 -2.15 -13.26
CA THR A 140 -13.87 -1.09 -13.90
C THR A 140 -14.69 0.17 -14.11
N CYS A 141 -14.07 1.31 -13.85
CA CYS A 141 -14.65 2.64 -13.99
C CYS A 141 -13.71 3.56 -14.78
N ARG A 142 -14.23 4.68 -15.31
CA ARG A 142 -13.37 5.71 -15.95
C ARG A 142 -13.02 6.87 -15.02
N SER A 143 -13.80 7.10 -13.96
CA SER A 143 -13.64 8.20 -13.01
C SER A 143 -14.46 7.90 -11.75
N LEU A 144 -13.97 8.32 -10.58
CA LEU A 144 -14.60 8.09 -9.29
C LEU A 144 -15.97 8.72 -9.14
N VAL A 145 -16.22 9.86 -9.79
CA VAL A 145 -17.54 10.52 -9.82
C VAL A 145 -18.65 9.61 -10.34
N LYS A 146 -18.29 8.56 -11.09
CA LYS A 146 -19.26 7.58 -11.60
C LYS A 146 -19.57 6.44 -10.63
N ILE A 147 -19.04 6.48 -9.42
CA ILE A 147 -19.35 5.52 -8.38
C ILE A 147 -20.43 6.14 -7.48
N ASP A 148 -21.66 5.66 -7.62
CA ASP A 148 -22.82 6.21 -6.92
C ASP A 148 -22.73 6.02 -5.38
N SER A 149 -22.04 4.96 -4.92
CA SER A 149 -21.77 4.70 -3.50
C SER A 149 -20.53 3.82 -3.32
N LEU A 150 -19.83 4.03 -2.19
CA LEU A 150 -18.70 3.21 -1.74
C LEU A 150 -19.07 2.25 -0.59
N ASP A 151 -20.33 2.20 -0.17
CA ASP A 151 -20.80 1.45 1.01
C ASP A 151 -20.46 -0.04 0.95
N ASP A 152 -20.20 -0.53 -0.25
CA ASP A 152 -20.09 -1.95 -0.56
C ASP A 152 -18.85 -2.29 -1.41
N VAL A 153 -17.91 -1.34 -1.47
CA VAL A 153 -16.59 -1.42 -2.12
C VAL A 153 -15.52 -1.60 -1.05
N ASP A 154 -14.69 -2.63 -1.19
CA ASP A 154 -13.62 -2.92 -0.23
C ASP A 154 -12.34 -2.15 -0.55
N VAL A 155 -12.05 -1.98 -1.85
CA VAL A 155 -10.85 -1.28 -2.32
C VAL A 155 -11.18 -0.47 -3.56
N VAL A 156 -10.69 0.76 -3.59
CA VAL A 156 -10.72 1.63 -4.76
C VAL A 156 -9.29 1.87 -5.24
N CYS A 157 -9.02 1.56 -6.51
CA CYS A 157 -7.73 1.80 -7.16
C CYS A 157 -7.86 2.91 -8.20
N VAL A 158 -7.15 4.03 -7.98
CA VAL A 158 -7.22 5.22 -8.84
C VAL A 158 -5.83 5.79 -9.09
N GLY A 159 -5.63 6.38 -10.28
CA GLY A 159 -4.49 7.23 -10.55
C GLY A 159 -4.76 8.68 -10.12
N SER A 160 -3.76 9.35 -9.57
CA SER A 160 -3.85 10.76 -9.16
C SER A 160 -4.27 11.71 -10.28
N HIS A 161 -3.91 11.40 -11.54
CA HIS A 161 -4.29 12.18 -12.72
C HIS A 161 -5.80 12.20 -13.01
N GLY A 162 -6.55 11.24 -12.44
CA GLY A 162 -7.99 11.13 -12.61
C GLY A 162 -8.80 11.80 -11.50
N LEU A 163 -8.16 12.22 -10.40
CA LEU A 163 -8.81 12.86 -9.26
C LEU A 163 -9.03 14.34 -9.55
N ARG A 164 -10.28 14.78 -9.49
CA ARG A 164 -10.64 16.21 -9.55
C ARG A 164 -11.12 16.70 -8.20
N SER A 165 -11.14 18.01 -8.00
CA SER A 165 -11.57 18.62 -6.73
C SER A 165 -13.06 18.42 -6.43
N ASP A 166 -13.83 17.99 -7.43
CA ASP A 166 -15.27 17.68 -7.38
C ASP A 166 -15.57 16.17 -7.29
N ASP A 167 -14.54 15.32 -7.19
CA ASP A 167 -14.65 13.89 -6.87
C ASP A 167 -14.80 13.65 -5.36
#